data_AF-A0A7D4AVF9-F1
#
_entry.id   AF-A0A7D4AVF9-F1
#
_cell.length_a   1.000
_cell.length_b   1.000
_cell.length_c   1.000
_cell.angle_alpha   90.00
_cell.angle_beta   90.00
_cell.angle_gamma   90.00
#
_symmetry.space_group_name_H-M   'P 1'
#
loop_
_entity.id
_entity.type
_entity.pdbx_description
1 polymer ?
#
loop_
_entity_poly.entity_id
_entity_poly.type
_entity_poly.pdbx_seq_one_letter_code
_entity_poly.pdbx_strand_id
1 'polypeptide(L)'
;MAGAGPARTVRPDGGRRPTGRQRHDSKITVYISSDELLALEQLRLRLRADHALAADRGRLVREAVAAMIGDFDALGEHSTLVRRLRDTS
;
A
#
# COMPACT_ATOMS: atom_id res chain seq x y z
N MET A 1 50.09 25.11 22.00
CA MET A 1 49.13 25.73 21.07
C MET A 1 48.94 24.76 19.90
N ALA A 2 47.95 23.87 19.97
CA ALA A 2 47.63 22.93 18.89
C ALA A 2 46.18 23.21 18.43
N GLY A 3 46.04 23.58 17.15
CA GLY A 3 44.79 24.03 16.55
C GLY A 3 43.82 22.87 16.28
N ALA A 4 42.56 23.08 16.65
CA ALA A 4 41.44 22.20 16.39
C ALA A 4 41.08 22.19 14.89
N GLY A 5 40.95 21.00 14.30
CA GLY A 5 40.42 20.84 12.94
C GLY A 5 38.91 21.11 12.88
N PRO A 6 38.37 21.58 11.73
CA PRO A 6 36.97 21.96 11.63
C PRO A 6 36.07 20.71 11.63
N ALA A 7 35.11 20.69 12.56
CA ALA A 7 34.04 19.71 12.58
C ALA A 7 33.19 19.86 11.31
N ARG A 8 33.14 18.80 10.49
CA ARG A 8 32.30 18.75 9.30
C ARG A 8 30.84 18.69 9.75
N THR A 9 30.12 19.78 9.55
CA THR A 9 28.69 19.92 9.82
C THR A 9 27.90 18.86 9.05
N VAL A 10 27.24 17.96 9.79
CA VAL A 10 26.25 17.04 9.25
C VAL A 10 25.06 17.88 8.78
N ARG A 11 24.81 17.90 7.47
CA ARG A 11 23.60 18.49 6.90
C ARG A 11 22.40 17.65 7.37
N PRO A 12 21.30 18.25 7.84
CA PRO A 12 20.09 17.49 8.10
C PRO A 12 19.54 17.01 6.75
N ASP A 13 19.56 15.70 6.53
CA ASP A 13 18.87 15.06 5.42
C ASP A 13 17.41 15.50 5.47
N GLY A 14 16.97 16.19 4.40
CA GLY A 14 15.63 16.70 4.25
C GLY A 14 14.62 15.60 4.54
N GLY A 15 13.89 15.77 5.64
CA GLY A 15 13.00 14.76 6.20
C GLY A 15 12.00 14.26 5.16
N ARG A 16 12.27 13.06 4.62
CA ARG A 16 11.19 12.22 4.11
C ARG A 16 10.34 11.87 5.30
N ARG A 17 9.27 12.65 5.47
CA ARG A 17 8.19 12.39 6.43
C ARG A 17 7.84 10.90 6.34
N PRO A 18 8.02 10.10 7.41
CA PRO A 18 7.68 8.69 7.35
C PRO A 18 6.20 8.61 7.03
N THR A 19 5.87 8.13 5.83
CA THR A 19 4.50 7.96 5.38
C THR A 19 3.82 7.03 6.36
N GLY A 20 2.79 7.53 7.05
CA GLY A 20 2.03 6.89 8.11
C GLY A 20 2.03 5.37 8.08
N ARG A 21 3.02 4.75 8.73
CA ARG A 21 2.98 3.32 9.04
C ARG A 21 1.93 3.14 10.13
N GLN A 22 0.68 2.97 9.73
CA GLN A 22 -0.35 2.46 10.61
C GLN A 22 0.11 1.10 11.11
N ARG A 23 0.21 0.94 12.44
CA ARG A 23 0.57 -0.33 13.05
C ARG A 23 -0.63 -1.26 12.91
N HIS A 24 -0.45 -2.33 12.14
CA HIS A 24 -1.35 -3.48 12.14
C HIS A 24 -0.76 -4.50 13.11
N ASP A 25 -1.59 -5.01 14.01
CA ASP A 25 -1.24 -6.05 14.99
C ASP A 25 -1.18 -7.46 14.37
N SER A 26 -1.90 -7.63 13.26
CA SER A 26 -2.10 -8.90 12.58
C SER A 26 -1.56 -8.86 11.15
N LYS A 27 -1.02 -9.99 10.67
CA LYS A 27 -0.51 -10.15 9.30
C LYS A 27 -1.22 -11.32 8.61
N ILE A 28 -1.61 -11.10 7.36
CA ILE A 28 -1.93 -12.16 6.40
C ILE A 28 -0.81 -12.26 5.36
N THR A 29 -0.59 -13.46 4.81
CA THR A 29 0.32 -13.67 3.67
C THR A 29 -0.48 -14.24 2.53
N VAL A 30 -0.38 -13.61 1.35
CA VAL A 30 -1.10 -14.02 0.14
C VAL A 30 -0.07 -14.37 -0.92
N TYR A 31 -0.25 -15.54 -1.53
CA TYR A 31 0.50 -15.93 -2.72
C TYR A 31 -0.27 -15.47 -3.95
N ILE A 32 0.43 -14.83 -4.88
CA ILE A 32 -0.11 -14.38 -6.15
C ILE A 32 0.83 -14.82 -7.26
N SER A 33 0.30 -14.99 -8.47
CA SER A 33 1.08 -15.29 -9.66
C SER A 33 1.99 -14.11 -10.04
N SER A 34 2.97 -14.38 -10.91
CA SER A 34 3.84 -13.35 -11.46
C SER A 34 3.07 -12.28 -12.23
N ASP A 35 2.02 -12.68 -12.97
CA ASP A 35 1.21 -11.77 -13.78
C ASP A 35 0.36 -10.85 -12.89
N GLU A 36 -0.22 -11.38 -11.81
CA GLU A 36 -0.94 -10.57 -10.82
C GLU A 36 -0.01 -9.59 -10.09
N LEU A 37 1.21 -10.03 -9.74
CA LEU A 37 2.19 -9.12 -9.14
C LEU A 37 2.58 -8.00 -10.10
N LEU A 38 2.78 -8.30 -11.39
CA LEU A 38 3.08 -7.30 -12.41
C LEU A 38 1.91 -6.31 -12.56
N ALA A 39 0.67 -6.81 -12.63
CA ALA A 39 -0.52 -5.98 -12.70
C ALA A 39 -0.65 -5.04 -11.50
N LEU A 40 -0.35 -5.52 -10.29
CA LEU A 40 -0.35 -4.71 -9.06
C LEU A 40 0.71 -3.59 -9.12
N GLU A 41 1.91 -3.88 -9.62
CA GLU A 41 2.96 -2.86 -9.76
C GLU A 41 2.62 -1.82 -10.83
N GLN A 42 2.03 -2.24 -11.95
CA GLN A 42 1.51 -1.33 -12.97
C GLN A 42 0.43 -0.41 -12.41
N LEU A 43 -0.51 -0.94 -11.62
CA LEU A 43 -1.53 -0.14 -10.94
C LEU A 43 -0.90 0.91 -10.01
N ARG A 44 0.12 0.54 -9.23
CA ARG A 44 0.85 1.50 -8.36
C ARG A 44 1.46 2.65 -9.16
N LEU A 45 2.03 2.36 -10.33
CA LEU A 45 2.60 3.38 -11.20
C LEU A 45 1.52 4.29 -11.78
N ARG A 46 0.39 3.73 -12.25
CA ARG A 46 -0.76 4.49 -12.77
C ARG A 46 -1.37 5.42 -11.72
N LEU A 47 -1.59 4.93 -10.50
CA LEU A 47 -2.08 5.76 -9.39
C LEU A 47 -1.20 6.98 -9.12
N ARG A 48 0.12 6.81 -9.24
CA ARG A 48 1.06 7.92 -9.08
C ARG A 48 1.04 8.88 -10.27
N ALA A 49 1.01 8.36 -11.49
CA ALA A 49 1.04 9.17 -12.70
C ALA A 49 -0.25 9.96 -12.91
N ASP A 50 -1.40 9.29 -12.78
CA ASP A 50 -2.70 9.80 -13.20
C ASP A 50 -3.42 10.54 -12.06
N HIS A 51 -3.12 10.17 -10.81
CA HIS A 51 -3.83 10.69 -9.63
C HIS A 51 -2.92 11.30 -8.57
N ALA A 52 -1.60 11.38 -8.80
CA ALA A 52 -0.60 11.81 -7.81
C ALA A 52 -0.65 11.03 -6.48
N LEU A 53 -1.19 9.80 -6.48
CA LEU A 53 -1.35 8.97 -5.30
C LEU A 53 -0.17 7.99 -5.16
N ALA A 54 0.68 8.21 -4.16
CA ALA A 54 1.70 7.25 -3.77
C ALA A 54 1.12 6.19 -2.83
N ALA A 55 1.15 4.92 -3.25
CA ALA A 55 0.74 3.78 -2.44
C ALA A 55 1.75 2.62 -2.56
N ASP A 56 2.03 1.98 -1.43
CA ASP A 56 2.71 0.68 -1.42
C ASP A 56 1.70 -0.46 -1.63
N ARG A 57 2.22 -1.67 -1.87
CA ARG A 57 1.39 -2.87 -2.10
C ARG A 57 0.45 -3.16 -0.94
N GLY A 58 0.93 -3.02 0.30
CA GLY A 58 0.14 -3.29 1.49
C GLY A 58 -1.00 -2.29 1.65
N ARG A 59 -0.77 -1.01 1.35
CA ARG A 59 -1.84 0.00 1.32
C ARG A 59 -2.90 -0.37 0.30
N LEU A 60 -2.53 -0.71 -0.94
CA LEU A 60 -3.51 -1.09 -1.97
C LEU A 60 -4.35 -2.29 -1.56
N VAL A 61 -3.71 -3.34 -1.03
CA VAL A 61 -4.44 -4.53 -0.57
C VAL A 61 -5.40 -4.17 0.56
N ARG A 62 -5.00 -3.33 1.52
CA ARG A 62 -5.89 -2.89 2.61
C ARG A 62 -7.08 -2.08 2.11
N GLU A 63 -6.87 -1.13 1.21
CA GLU A 63 -7.97 -0.35 0.63
C GLU A 63 -8.93 -1.24 -0.16
N ALA A 64 -8.41 -2.21 -0.94
CA ALA A 64 -9.23 -3.16 -1.68
C ALA A 64 -10.07 -4.05 -0.74
N VAL A 65 -9.46 -4.55 0.35
CA VAL A 65 -10.18 -5.33 1.37
C VAL A 65 -11.26 -4.49 2.06
N ALA A 66 -10.93 -3.26 2.47
CA ALA A 66 -11.90 -2.37 3.10
C ALA A 66 -13.08 -2.04 2.16
N ALA A 67 -12.79 -1.79 0.88
CA ALA A 67 -13.83 -1.56 -0.13
C ALA A 67 -14.72 -2.78 -0.34
N MET A 68 -14.16 -4.00 -0.36
CA MET A 68 -14.95 -5.24 -0.47
C MET A 68 -15.82 -5.49 0.77
N ILE A 69 -15.31 -5.21 1.96
CA ILE A 69 -16.11 -5.30 3.20
C ILE A 69 -17.24 -4.28 3.15
N GLY A 70 -16.97 -3.04 2.78
CA GLY A 70 -18.00 -2.01 2.66
C GLY A 70 -19.08 -2.35 1.61
N ASP A 71 -18.68 -2.91 0.46
CA ASP A 71 -19.61 -3.42 -0.57
C ASP A 71 -20.51 -4.53 0.00
N PHE A 72 -19.93 -5.46 0.76
CA PHE A 72 -20.68 -6.53 1.41
C PHE A 72 -21.63 -6.01 2.49
N ASP A 73 -21.17 -5.11 3.35
CA ASP A 73 -22.01 -4.55 4.42
C ASP A 73 -23.20 -3.76 3.84
N ALA A 74 -23.01 -3.10 2.69
CA ALA A 74 -24.06 -2.34 2.03
C ALA A 74 -25.05 -3.21 1.23
N LEU A 75 -24.58 -4.27 0.57
CA LEU A 75 -25.36 -5.02 -0.43
C LEU A 75 -25.67 -6.48 -0.03
N GLY A 76 -25.03 -7.01 1.01
CA GLY A 76 -25.16 -8.38 1.47
C GLY A 76 -24.93 -9.41 0.36
N GLU A 77 -25.92 -10.26 0.12
CA GLU A 77 -25.87 -11.33 -0.88
C GLU A 77 -25.73 -10.83 -2.32
N HIS A 78 -26.04 -9.56 -2.57
CA HIS A 78 -25.91 -8.94 -3.89
C HIS A 78 -24.54 -8.33 -4.15
N SER A 79 -23.64 -8.35 -3.15
CA SER A 79 -22.29 -7.81 -3.27
C SER A 79 -21.48 -8.49 -4.39
N THR A 80 -20.47 -7.78 -4.86
CA THR A 80 -19.53 -8.30 -5.86
C THR A 80 -18.77 -9.51 -5.33
N LEU A 81 -18.44 -9.51 -4.03
CA LEU A 81 -17.76 -10.62 -3.38
C LEU A 81 -18.57 -11.91 -3.44
N VAL A 82 -19.85 -11.88 -3.04
CA VAL A 82 -20.72 -13.07 -3.04
C VAL A 82 -20.90 -13.63 -4.44
N ARG A 83 -21.11 -12.77 -5.44
CA ARG A 83 -21.24 -13.19 -6.84
C ARG A 83 -19.99 -13.91 -7.34
N ARG A 84 -18.80 -13.32 -7.15
CA ARG A 84 -17.53 -13.92 -7.59
C ARG A 84 -17.24 -15.27 -6.93
N LEU A 85 -17.54 -15.41 -5.64
CA LEU A 85 -17.32 -16.65 -4.91
C LEU A 85 -18.27 -17.77 -5.37
N ARG A 86 -19.51 -17.43 -5.77
CA ARG A 86 -20.45 -18.39 -6.36
C ARG A 86 -20.04 -18.84 -7.75
N ASP A 87 -19.52 -17.94 -8.58
CA ASP A 87 -19.11 -18.26 -9.96
C ASP A 87 -17.81 -19.08 -10.05
N THR A 88 -17.01 -19.07 -8.98
CA THR A 88 -15.73 -19.82 -8.89
C THR A 88 -15.89 -21.18 -8.18
N SER A 89 -17.06 -21.44 -7.59
CA SER A 89 -17.40 -22.71 -6.89
C SER A 89 -18.09 -23.68 -7.82
#